data_AF-A0AAV4DYX9-F1
#
_entry.id   AF-A0AAV4DYX9-F1
#
_cell.length_a   1.000
_cell.length_b   1.000
_cell.length_c   1.000
_cell.angle_alpha   90.00
_cell.angle_beta   90.00
_cell.angle_gamma   90.00
#
_symmetry.space_group_name_H-M   'P 1'
#
loop_
_entity.id
_entity.type
_entity.pdbx_description
1 polymer ?
#
loop_
_entity_poly.entity_id
_entity_poly.type
_entity_poly.pdbx_seq_one_letter_code
_entity_poly.pdbx_strand_id
1 'polypeptide(L)'
;MDGPNVNWATFNKLRAQLNADYDNNLFNISSCGIHQLHNALWKGMDATGWDLPHGLTSAYFLCKDMPARREDFTSVTDSSVFPAKYCGHRLVENQIVMMKLKKSLPHLTKYVKTAKDKNFSPVHKTFNCD
;
A
#
# COMPACT_ATOMS: atom_id res chain seq x y z
N MET A 1 -15.85 5.13 -0.67
CA MET A 1 -16.61 5.85 0.38
C MET A 1 -15.64 6.83 0.99
N ASP A 2 -15.37 7.93 0.31
CA ASP A 2 -14.71 9.07 0.95
C ASP A 2 -15.73 9.66 1.91
N GLY A 3 -15.37 9.79 3.19
CA GLY A 3 -16.19 10.56 4.11
C GLY A 3 -16.37 11.96 3.53
N PRO A 4 -17.53 12.59 3.69
CA PRO A 4 -17.74 13.93 3.17
C PRO A 4 -16.57 14.80 3.61
N ASN A 5 -16.02 15.58 2.67
CA ASN A 5 -15.04 16.62 2.97
C ASN A 5 -15.78 17.69 3.80
N VAL A 6 -16.01 17.40 5.08
CA VAL A 6 -16.78 18.25 5.97
C VAL A 6 -15.91 19.45 6.23
N ASN A 7 -16.36 20.60 5.74
CA ASN A 7 -15.80 21.86 6.15
C ASN A 7 -16.02 21.99 7.66
N TRP A 8 -14.97 21.75 8.44
CA TRP A 8 -15.01 21.83 9.90
C TRP A 8 -15.50 23.20 10.40
N ALA A 9 -15.22 24.28 9.65
CA ALA A 9 -15.73 25.60 9.99
C ALA A 9 -17.26 25.67 9.88
N THR A 10 -17.86 25.04 8.86
CA THR A 10 -19.33 24.96 8.72
C THR A 10 -19.94 24.12 9.83
N PHE A 11 -19.36 22.95 10.13
CA PHE A 11 -19.83 22.10 11.24
C PHE A 11 -19.79 22.84 12.58
N ASN A 12 -18.68 23.52 12.88
CA ASN A 12 -18.51 24.26 14.13
C ASN A 12 -19.51 25.42 14.24
N LYS A 13 -19.74 26.17 13.15
CA LYS A 13 -20.73 27.26 13.11
C LYS A 13 -22.15 26.75 13.32
N LEU A 14 -22.53 25.68 12.63
CA LEU A 14 -23.85 25.07 12.76
C LEU A 14 -24.09 24.52 14.17
N ARG A 15 -23.07 23.86 14.76
CA ARG A 15 -23.13 23.38 16.15
C ARG A 15 -23.34 24.52 17.14
N ALA A 16 -22.62 25.63 16.96
CA ALA A 16 -22.77 26.81 17.82
C ALA A 16 -24.18 27.42 17.72
N GLN A 17 -24.73 27.53 16.50
CA GLN A 17 -26.09 28.05 16.29
C GLN A 17 -27.15 27.15 16.91
N LEU A 18 -27.11 25.84 16.68
CA LEU A 18 -28.11 24.91 17.22
C LEU A 18 -28.11 24.85 18.75
N ASN A 19 -26.93 25.01 19.37
CA ASN A 19 -26.86 25.09 20.82
C ASN A 19 -27.43 26.42 21.34
N ALA A 20 -27.14 27.53 20.67
CA ALA A 20 -27.67 28.85 21.05
C ALA A 20 -29.21 28.95 20.87
N ASP A 21 -29.72 28.43 19.76
CA ASP A 21 -31.13 28.59 19.37
C ASP A 21 -32.07 27.56 20.02
N TYR A 22 -31.55 26.36 20.34
CA TYR A 22 -32.39 25.23 20.74
C TYR A 22 -31.84 24.39 21.91
N ASP A 23 -30.72 24.79 22.55
CA ASP A 23 -29.98 23.99 23.55
C ASP A 23 -29.63 22.57 23.08
N ASN A 24 -29.51 22.39 21.76
CA ASN A 24 -29.22 21.10 21.16
C ASN A 24 -27.72 20.97 20.88
N ASN A 25 -27.14 19.85 21.29
CA ASN A 25 -25.75 19.52 20.99
C ASN A 25 -25.66 18.58 19.78
N LEU A 26 -25.00 19.04 18.71
CA LEU A 26 -24.62 18.18 17.60
C LEU A 26 -23.49 17.24 18.02
N PHE A 27 -23.77 15.94 18.02
CA PHE A 27 -22.74 14.92 18.24
C PHE A 27 -21.84 14.81 17.00
N ASN A 28 -20.56 15.11 17.18
CA ASN A 28 -19.57 14.93 16.13
C ASN A 28 -19.21 13.44 16.01
N ILE A 29 -19.84 12.73 15.06
CA ILE A 29 -19.39 11.38 14.67
C ILE A 29 -18.04 11.38 13.95
N SER A 30 -17.48 12.56 13.66
CA SER A 30 -16.18 12.83 13.05
C SER A 30 -15.99 12.20 11.66
N SER A 31 -14.90 12.57 10.96
CA SER A 31 -14.38 11.73 9.88
C SER A 31 -13.93 10.42 10.50
N CYS A 32 -14.36 9.27 9.96
CA CYS A 32 -14.01 7.99 10.55
C CYS A 32 -12.48 7.87 10.71
N GLY A 33 -12.02 7.28 11.82
CA GLY A 33 -10.58 7.19 12.11
C GLY A 33 -9.78 6.54 10.97
N ILE A 34 -10.42 5.64 10.21
CA ILE A 34 -9.87 5.07 8.98
C ILE A 34 -9.51 6.14 7.94
N HIS A 35 -10.37 7.14 7.71
CA HIS A 35 -10.07 8.21 6.75
C HIS A 35 -8.96 9.12 7.25
N GLN A 36 -8.91 9.40 8.55
CA GLN A 36 -7.83 10.19 9.14
C GLN A 36 -6.47 9.49 8.93
N LEU A 37 -6.40 8.19 9.24
CA LEU A 37 -5.20 7.38 9.03
C LEU A 37 -4.84 7.24 7.55
N HIS A 38 -5.84 7.03 6.68
CA HIS A 38 -5.64 6.94 5.23
C HIS A 38 -5.03 8.24 4.68
N ASN A 39 -5.62 9.39 5.03
CA ASN A 39 -5.15 10.69 4.58
C ASN A 39 -3.76 11.01 5.14
N ALA A 40 -3.50 10.69 6.41
CA ALA A 40 -2.19 10.87 7.02
C ALA A 40 -1.11 10.05 6.29
N LEU A 41 -1.41 8.79 5.96
CA LEU A 41 -0.49 7.94 5.20
C LEU A 41 -0.28 8.45 3.78
N TRP A 42 -1.33 8.90 3.09
CA TRP A 42 -1.21 9.52 1.77
C TRP A 42 -0.33 10.76 1.79
N LYS A 43 -0.56 11.65 2.75
CA LYS A 43 0.27 12.85 2.94
C LYS A 43 1.70 12.52 3.33
N GLY A 44 1.92 11.45 4.09
CA GLY A 44 3.25 10.90 4.35
C GLY A 44 3.96 10.48 3.07
N MET A 45 3.30 9.70 2.19
CA MET A 45 3.86 9.25 0.92
C MET A 45 4.20 10.43 -0.02
N ASP A 46 3.31 11.42 -0.08
CA ASP A 46 3.50 12.66 -0.86
C ASP A 46 4.72 13.44 -0.34
N ALA A 47 4.81 13.65 0.97
CA ALA A 47 5.92 14.35 1.61
C ALA A 47 7.27 13.65 1.44
N THR A 48 7.31 12.32 1.38
CA THR A 48 8.55 11.56 1.15
C THR A 48 8.86 11.35 -0.34
N GLY A 49 7.92 11.65 -1.25
CA GLY A 49 7.99 11.28 -2.66
C GLY A 49 8.02 9.77 -2.90
N TRP A 50 7.49 8.97 -1.97
CA TRP A 50 7.51 7.51 -2.07
C TRP A 50 6.29 7.00 -2.82
N ASP A 51 6.49 6.44 -4.02
CA ASP A 51 5.43 5.71 -4.74
C ASP A 51 5.31 4.26 -4.23
N LEU A 52 4.88 4.15 -2.97
CA LEU A 52 4.65 2.87 -2.31
C LEU A 52 3.58 2.01 -3.02
N PRO A 53 2.45 2.56 -3.52
CA PRO A 53 1.46 1.79 -4.28
C PRO A 53 2.05 1.09 -5.50
N HIS A 54 2.88 1.80 -6.28
CA HIS A 54 3.54 1.21 -7.44
C HIS A 54 4.54 0.13 -7.02
N GLY A 55 5.39 0.41 -6.02
CA GLY A 55 6.36 -0.57 -5.51
C GLY A 55 5.73 -1.87 -5.00
N LEU A 56 4.66 -1.78 -4.20
CA LEU A 56 3.92 -2.94 -3.69
C LEU A 56 3.27 -3.75 -4.82
N THR A 57 2.68 -3.05 -5.79
CA THR A 57 2.00 -3.67 -6.94
C THR A 57 3.00 -4.40 -7.83
N SER A 58 4.10 -3.75 -8.19
CA SER A 58 5.16 -4.33 -9.03
C SER A 58 5.82 -5.54 -8.36
N ALA A 59 6.09 -5.47 -7.06
CA ALA A 59 6.64 -6.60 -6.31
C ALA A 59 5.70 -7.82 -6.32
N TYR A 60 4.39 -7.60 -6.16
CA TYR A 60 3.40 -8.67 -6.24
C TYR A 60 3.35 -9.30 -7.63
N PHE A 61 3.27 -8.49 -8.69
CA PHE A 61 3.17 -8.97 -10.06
C PHE A 61 4.42 -9.69 -10.56
N LEU A 62 5.59 -9.43 -9.97
CA LEU A 62 6.82 -10.15 -10.30
C LEU A 62 6.65 -11.68 -10.18
N CYS A 63 5.94 -12.13 -9.14
CA CYS A 63 5.76 -13.55 -8.84
C CYS A 63 4.29 -14.01 -8.93
N LYS A 64 3.37 -13.14 -9.35
CA LYS A 64 1.94 -13.47 -9.46
C LYS A 64 1.71 -14.34 -10.68
N ASP A 65 1.01 -15.47 -10.49
CA ASP A 65 0.58 -16.38 -11.57
C ASP A 65 1.74 -16.88 -12.48
N MET A 66 2.97 -16.84 -11.97
CA MET A 66 4.19 -17.20 -12.72
C MET A 66 4.94 -18.30 -11.95
N PRO A 67 4.54 -19.58 -12.07
CA PRO A 67 5.12 -20.69 -11.30
C PRO A 67 6.63 -20.83 -11.54
N ALA A 68 7.08 -20.72 -12.80
CA ALA A 68 8.51 -20.74 -13.14
C ALA A 68 9.31 -19.63 -12.42
N ARG A 69 8.78 -18.39 -12.38
CA ARG A 69 9.45 -17.31 -11.64
C ARG A 69 9.45 -17.53 -10.14
N ARG A 70 8.42 -18.17 -9.59
CA ARG A 70 8.40 -18.53 -8.16
C ARG A 70 9.42 -19.61 -7.83
N GLU A 71 9.59 -20.58 -8.73
CA GLU A 71 10.63 -21.60 -8.62
C GLU A 71 12.02 -20.97 -8.68
N ASP A 72 12.29 -20.13 -9.68
CA ASP A 72 13.54 -19.37 -9.83
C ASP A 72 13.81 -18.48 -8.60
N PHE A 73 12.79 -17.77 -8.11
CA PHE A 73 12.92 -16.96 -6.90
C PHE A 73 13.29 -17.80 -5.69
N THR A 74 12.64 -18.96 -5.52
CA THR A 74 12.87 -19.84 -4.37
C THR A 74 14.26 -20.48 -4.45
N SER A 75 14.70 -20.90 -5.63
CA SER A 75 16.03 -21.49 -5.84
C SER A 75 17.16 -20.48 -5.65
N VAL A 76 16.98 -19.23 -6.09
CA VAL A 76 17.99 -18.18 -5.93
C VAL A 76 18.05 -17.63 -4.51
N THR A 77 16.91 -17.54 -3.83
CA THR A 77 16.80 -16.81 -2.55
C THR A 77 16.63 -17.70 -1.32
N ASP A 78 16.44 -19.01 -1.52
CA ASP A 78 16.10 -20.00 -0.49
C ASP A 78 14.85 -19.63 0.32
N SER A 79 13.98 -18.81 -0.26
CA SER A 79 12.81 -18.25 0.42
C SER A 79 11.54 -18.48 -0.39
N SER A 80 10.50 -18.93 0.30
CA SER A 80 9.13 -19.06 -0.23
C SER A 80 8.21 -17.91 0.22
N VAL A 81 8.80 -16.81 0.73
CA VAL A 81 8.06 -15.63 1.18
C VAL A 81 7.85 -14.67 0.01
N PHE A 82 6.64 -14.68 -0.55
CA PHE A 82 6.26 -13.82 -1.67
C PHE A 82 5.50 -12.56 -1.23
N PRO A 83 5.60 -11.46 -1.99
CA PRO A 83 4.77 -10.27 -1.77
C PRO A 83 3.28 -10.58 -1.90
N ALA A 84 2.46 -9.81 -1.19
CA ALA A 84 1.00 -9.97 -1.21
C ALA A 84 0.32 -8.93 -2.10
N LYS A 85 -0.93 -9.20 -2.50
CA LYS A 85 -1.72 -8.30 -3.32
C LYS A 85 -2.03 -7.02 -2.53
N TYR A 86 -1.69 -5.88 -3.13
CA TYR A 86 -2.03 -4.56 -2.63
C TYR A 86 -3.44 -4.12 -3.06
N CYS A 87 -4.16 -3.41 -2.19
CA CYS A 87 -5.47 -2.82 -2.49
C CYS A 87 -5.44 -1.30 -2.32
N GLY A 88 -5.44 -0.54 -3.43
CA GLY A 88 -5.27 0.93 -3.41
C GLY A 88 -6.30 1.69 -2.55
N HIS A 89 -7.54 1.21 -2.52
CA HIS A 89 -8.62 1.86 -1.78
C HIS A 89 -8.60 1.54 -0.27
N ARG A 90 -7.80 0.58 0.19
CA ARG A 90 -7.76 0.09 1.58
C ARG A 90 -6.37 0.24 2.19
N LEU A 91 -5.82 1.44 2.11
CA LEU A 91 -4.42 1.73 2.47
C LEU A 91 -4.03 1.26 3.88
N VAL A 92 -4.87 1.51 4.88
CA VAL A 92 -4.63 1.11 6.28
C VAL A 92 -4.64 -0.41 6.46
N GLU A 93 -5.54 -1.11 5.77
CA GLU A 93 -5.64 -2.58 5.83
C GLU A 93 -4.45 -3.27 5.12
N ASN A 94 -3.70 -2.55 4.26
CA ASN A 94 -2.50 -3.08 3.62
C ASN A 94 -1.30 -3.21 4.56
N GLN A 95 -1.42 -2.96 5.87
CA GLN A 95 -0.33 -3.16 6.83
C GLN A 95 0.33 -4.55 6.68
N ILE A 96 -0.46 -5.61 6.54
CA ILE A 96 0.04 -6.98 6.35
C ILE A 96 0.81 -7.11 5.02
N VAL A 97 0.35 -6.43 3.97
CA VAL A 97 1.01 -6.39 2.66
C VAL A 97 2.37 -5.72 2.76
N MET A 98 2.45 -4.58 3.46
CA MET A 98 3.70 -3.87 3.70
C MET A 98 4.68 -4.69 4.55
N MET A 99 4.18 -5.36 5.60
CA MET A 99 5.01 -6.25 6.42
C MET A 99 5.58 -7.43 5.61
N LYS A 100 4.75 -8.05 4.76
CA LYS A 100 5.21 -9.10 3.83
C LYS A 100 6.23 -8.55 2.84
N LEU A 101 5.98 -7.37 2.26
CA LEU A 101 6.96 -6.74 1.37
C LEU A 101 8.29 -6.55 2.12
N LYS A 102 8.28 -5.94 3.30
CA LYS A 102 9.47 -5.72 4.13
C LYS A 102 10.26 -7.02 4.38
N LYS A 103 9.55 -8.12 4.69
CA LYS A 103 10.17 -9.45 4.86
C LYS A 103 10.75 -10.00 3.55
N SER A 104 10.04 -9.84 2.43
CA SER A 104 10.47 -10.34 1.11
C SER A 104 11.50 -9.45 0.40
N LEU A 105 11.66 -8.18 0.81
CA LEU A 105 12.44 -7.18 0.10
C LEU A 105 13.93 -7.55 -0.08
N PRO A 106 14.64 -8.12 0.92
CA PRO A 106 16.01 -8.59 0.72
C PRO A 106 16.10 -9.70 -0.33
N HIS A 107 15.14 -10.62 -0.33
CA HIS A 107 15.08 -11.73 -1.29
C HIS A 107 14.76 -11.22 -2.70
N LEU A 108 13.79 -10.31 -2.85
CA LEU A 108 13.50 -9.63 -4.12
C LEU A 108 14.73 -8.92 -4.67
N THR A 109 15.46 -8.21 -3.81
CA THR A 109 16.68 -7.50 -4.20
C THR A 109 17.75 -8.47 -4.69
N LYS A 110 17.96 -9.60 -3.98
CA LYS A 110 18.88 -10.67 -4.41
C LYS A 110 18.46 -11.22 -5.77
N TYR A 111 17.21 -11.63 -5.92
CA TYR A 111 16.67 -12.20 -7.15
C TYR A 111 16.80 -11.26 -8.36
N VAL A 112 16.40 -9.99 -8.21
CA VAL A 112 16.48 -8.99 -9.30
C VAL A 112 17.93 -8.72 -9.70
N LYS A 113 18.87 -8.66 -8.73
CA LYS A 113 20.30 -8.51 -9.04
C LYS A 113 20.83 -9.71 -9.83
N THR A 114 20.59 -10.93 -9.34
CA THR A 114 21.00 -12.16 -10.03
C THR A 114 20.41 -12.26 -11.45
N ALA A 115 19.14 -11.87 -11.63
CA ALA A 115 18.49 -11.85 -12.93
C ALA A 115 19.13 -10.81 -13.88
N LYS A 116 19.50 -9.63 -13.39
CA LYS A 116 20.17 -8.59 -14.17
C LYS A 116 21.58 -8.99 -14.58
N ASP A 117 22.32 -9.64 -13.70
CA ASP A 117 23.70 -10.06 -13.97
C ASP A 117 23.76 -11.26 -14.93
N LYS A 118 22.61 -11.74 -15.44
CA LYS A 118 22.46 -12.94 -16.30
C LYS A 118 23.14 -14.19 -15.71
N ASN A 119 23.37 -14.20 -14.40
CA ASN A 119 24.05 -15.28 -13.67
C ASN A 119 23.16 -16.51 -13.44
N PHE A 120 21.98 -16.52 -14.05
CA PHE A 120 21.05 -17.63 -14.04
C PHE A 120 20.34 -17.68 -15.40
N SER A 121 20.15 -18.88 -15.95
CA SER A 121 19.32 -19.08 -17.14
C SER A 121 17.88 -19.24 -16.67
N PRO A 122 17.04 -18.18 -16.74
CA PRO A 122 15.68 -18.27 -16.26
C PRO A 122 14.92 -19.35 -17.04
N VAL A 123 14.12 -20.14 -16.33
CA VAL A 123 13.25 -21.14 -16.96
C VAL A 123 12.25 -20.45 -17.91
N HIS A 124 11.97 -19.16 -17.70
CA HIS A 124 11.08 -18.35 -18.52
C HIS A 124 11.79 -17.16 -19.22
N LYS A 125 11.56 -17.01 -20.54
CA LYS A 125 12.23 -16.02 -21.42
C LYS A 125 11.80 -14.54 -21.25
N THR A 126 10.94 -14.21 -20.29
CA THR A 126 10.42 -12.83 -20.13
C THR A 126 11.37 -11.88 -19.38
N PHE A 127 12.60 -12.32 -19.09
CA PHE A 127 13.66 -11.47 -18.54
C PHE A 127 14.56 -10.83 -19.62
N ASN A 128 14.16 -10.87 -20.90
CA ASN A 128 14.77 -10.02 -21.91
C ASN A 128 14.29 -8.58 -21.70
N CYS A 129 15.01 -7.86 -20.85
CA CYS A 129 15.02 -6.40 -20.91
C CYS A 129 15.86 -6.03 -22.14
N ASP A 130 15.18 -5.72 -23.25
CA ASP A 130 15.74 -4.88 -24.31
C ASP A 130 15.73 -3.41 -23.87
#